data_AF-A0A1C6DXW7-F1
#
_entry.id   AF-A0A1C6DXW7-F1
#
_cell.length_a   1.000
_cell.length_b   1.000
_cell.length_c   1.000
_cell.angle_alpha   90.00
_cell.angle_beta   90.00
_cell.angle_gamma   90.00
#
_symmetry.space_group_name_H-M   'P 1'
#
loop_
_entity.id
_entity.type
_entity.pdbx_description
1 polymer ?
#
loop_
_entity_poly.entity_id
_entity_poly.type
_entity_poly.pdbx_seq_one_letter_code
_entity_poly.pdbx_strand_id
1 'polypeptide(L)'
;MNALKQEGLGLLDYLVIKTGCMYLSDLSQKEMLCEIQHAVRELDPEAFSLWEWNDAVAYITREPVSFRGKEQAARYLLNYKENREEIMAEVKA
;
A
#
# COMPACT_ATOMS: atom_id res chain seq x y z
N MET A 1 20.70 -10.23 -5.82
CA MET A 1 20.39 -11.03 -4.62
C MET A 1 19.04 -10.55 -4.10
N ASN A 2 17.93 -11.17 -4.51
CA ASN A 2 16.61 -10.88 -3.92
C ASN A 2 16.48 -11.68 -2.62
N ALA A 3 17.08 -11.15 -1.55
CA ALA A 3 17.11 -11.77 -0.23
C ALA A 3 15.76 -11.68 0.52
N LEU A 4 14.68 -11.19 -0.12
CA LEU A 4 13.39 -10.94 0.51
C LEU A 4 12.28 -11.89 0.08
N LYS A 5 12.56 -12.87 -0.80
CA LYS A 5 11.61 -13.98 -1.04
C LYS A 5 11.85 -15.08 0.00
N GLN A 6 11.69 -14.75 1.29
CA GLN A 6 11.37 -15.79 2.27
C GLN A 6 9.97 -16.29 1.92
N GLU A 7 9.84 -17.61 1.78
CA GLU A 7 8.67 -18.28 1.22
C GLU A 7 7.38 -17.85 1.95
N GLY A 8 6.52 -17.09 1.26
CA GLY A 8 5.15 -16.79 1.71
C GLY A 8 4.86 -15.38 2.23
N LEU A 9 5.82 -14.46 2.28
CA LEU A 9 5.55 -13.06 2.64
C LEU A 9 4.80 -12.35 1.50
N GLY A 10 3.59 -11.85 1.78
CA GLY A 10 2.81 -11.08 0.82
C GLY A 10 3.33 -9.66 0.66
N LEU A 11 2.83 -8.93 -0.34
CA LEU A 11 3.20 -7.52 -0.58
C LEU A 11 2.99 -6.64 0.68
N LEU A 12 1.89 -6.87 1.41
CA LEU A 12 1.61 -6.16 2.66
C LEU A 12 2.67 -6.42 3.73
N ASP A 13 3.11 -7.67 3.90
CA ASP A 13 4.14 -8.01 4.88
C ASP A 13 5.50 -7.40 4.48
N TYR A 14 5.82 -7.44 3.19
CA TYR A 14 7.01 -6.77 2.64
C TYR A 14 7.01 -5.28 2.98
N LEU A 15 5.87 -4.61 2.79
CA LEU A 15 5.74 -3.18 3.09
C LEU A 15 5.91 -2.91 4.58
N VAL A 16 5.30 -3.70 5.47
CA VAL A 16 5.50 -3.58 6.94
C VAL A 16 6.98 -3.67 7.32
N ILE A 17 7.69 -4.67 6.77
CA ILE A 17 9.12 -4.86 7.03
C ILE A 17 9.93 -3.67 6.50
N LYS A 18 9.62 -3.20 5.29
CA LYS A 18 10.38 -2.15 4.61
C LYS A 18 10.14 -0.76 5.21
N THR A 19 8.95 -0.49 5.72
CA THR A 19 8.62 0.77 6.40
C THR A 19 9.03 0.77 7.88
N GLY A 20 9.44 -0.37 8.43
CA GLY A 20 9.82 -0.51 9.83
C GLY A 20 8.65 -0.44 10.81
N CYS A 21 7.41 -0.65 10.33
CA CYS A 21 6.23 -0.71 11.17
C CYS A 21 6.22 -2.02 11.98
N MET A 22 5.65 -1.96 13.19
CA MET A 22 5.51 -3.15 14.02
C MET A 22 4.31 -4.00 13.60
N TYR A 23 3.24 -3.37 13.11
CA TYR A 23 2.00 -4.05 12.73
C TYR A 23 1.47 -3.59 11.38
N LEU A 24 0.73 -4.48 10.71
CA LEU A 24 0.03 -4.18 9.46
C LEU A 24 -1.00 -3.03 9.62
N SER A 25 -1.63 -2.91 10.79
CA SER A 25 -2.54 -1.80 11.09
C SER A 25 -1.86 -0.44 10.98
N ASP A 26 -0.58 -0.37 11.34
CA ASP A 26 0.21 0.87 11.30
C ASP A 26 0.51 1.27 9.85
N LEU A 27 0.60 0.31 8.93
CA LEU A 27 0.82 0.56 7.52
C LEU A 27 -0.31 1.38 6.88
N SER A 28 -1.54 1.25 7.38
CA SER A 28 -2.68 2.03 6.89
C SER A 28 -2.74 3.46 7.46
N GLN A 29 -1.78 3.85 8.31
CA GLN A 29 -1.69 5.22 8.83
C GLN A 29 -1.13 6.16 7.75
N LYS A 30 -1.60 7.40 7.79
CA LYS A 30 -1.32 8.42 6.76
C LYS A 30 0.15 8.81 6.73
N GLU A 31 0.75 8.82 7.91
CA GLU A 31 2.16 9.10 8.17
C GLU A 31 3.05 8.11 7.41
N MET A 32 2.57 6.88 7.20
CA MET A 32 3.30 5.84 6.51
C MET A 32 3.25 5.95 4.99
N LEU A 33 2.35 6.77 4.42
CA LEU A 33 2.18 6.86 2.97
C LEU A 33 3.49 7.24 2.26
N CYS A 34 4.29 8.14 2.84
CA CYS A 34 5.59 8.53 2.27
C CYS A 34 6.58 7.36 2.24
N GLU A 35 6.67 6.62 3.34
CA GLU A 35 7.55 5.44 3.46
C GLU A 35 7.10 4.30 2.55
N ILE A 36 5.79 4.08 2.45
CA ILE A 36 5.18 3.10 1.52
C ILE A 36 5.54 3.47 0.08
N GLN A 37 5.36 4.74 -0.30
CA GLN A 37 5.71 5.19 -1.65
C GLN A 37 7.21 5.06 -1.94
N HIS A 38 8.06 5.28 -0.94
CA HIS A 38 9.49 5.05 -1.07
C HIS A 38 9.78 3.55 -1.29
N ALA A 39 9.21 2.66 -0.47
CA ALA A 39 9.34 1.21 -0.60
C ALA A 39 8.85 0.69 -1.96
N VAL A 40 7.72 1.18 -2.44
CA VAL A 40 7.12 0.80 -3.72
C VAL A 40 7.95 1.29 -4.90
N ARG A 41 8.62 2.45 -4.79
CA ARG A 41 9.46 2.99 -5.88
C ARG A 41 10.67 2.11 -6.17
N GLU A 42 11.20 1.44 -5.14
CA GLU A 42 12.32 0.50 -5.26
C GLU A 42 11.87 -0.91 -5.67
N LEU A 43 10.57 -1.18 -5.64
CA LEU A 43 10.03 -2.50 -5.87
C LEU A 43 9.70 -2.73 -7.34
N ASP A 44 10.12 -3.88 -7.87
CA ASP A 44 9.69 -4.35 -9.19
C ASP A 44 8.21 -4.79 -9.12
N PRO A 45 7.30 -4.21 -9.93
CA PRO A 45 5.89 -4.63 -9.98
C PRO A 45 5.70 -6.13 -10.24
N GLU A 46 6.65 -6.78 -10.92
CA GLU A 46 6.61 -8.21 -11.21
C GLU A 46 7.00 -9.10 -10.03
N ALA A 47 7.54 -8.54 -8.94
CA ALA A 47 7.94 -9.29 -7.75
C ALA A 47 6.75 -9.95 -7.01
N PHE A 48 5.55 -9.36 -7.14
CA PHE A 48 4.32 -9.81 -6.52
C PHE A 48 3.22 -10.04 -7.56
N SER A 49 2.17 -10.77 -7.17
CA SER A 49 1.03 -11.02 -8.03
C SER A 49 0.11 -9.79 -8.14
N LEU A 50 -0.70 -9.73 -9.19
CA LEU A 50 -1.71 -8.67 -9.34
C LEU A 50 -2.72 -8.68 -8.19
N TRP A 51 -3.05 -9.86 -7.66
CA TRP A 51 -3.97 -9.98 -6.53
C TRP A 51 -3.40 -9.30 -5.28
N GLU A 52 -2.12 -9.54 -4.96
CA GLU A 52 -1.44 -8.89 -3.83
C GLU A 52 -1.35 -7.37 -4.01
N TRP A 53 -1.10 -6.89 -5.22
CA TRP A 53 -1.12 -5.46 -5.51
C TRP A 53 -2.50 -4.84 -5.30
N ASN A 54 -3.56 -5.49 -5.78
CA ASN A 54 -4.93 -5.02 -5.58
C ASN A 54 -5.31 -5.02 -4.09
N ASP A 55 -4.98 -6.08 -3.37
CA ASP A 55 -5.23 -6.21 -1.94
C ASP A 55 -4.46 -5.14 -1.13
N ALA A 56 -3.18 -4.94 -1.44
CA ALA A 56 -2.36 -3.94 -0.76
C ALA A 56 -2.86 -2.51 -1.00
N VAL A 57 -3.22 -2.16 -2.23
CA VAL A 57 -3.77 -0.83 -2.53
C VAL A 57 -5.07 -0.63 -1.77
N ALA A 58 -6.01 -1.57 -1.86
CA ALA A 58 -7.30 -1.46 -1.17
C ALA A 58 -7.14 -1.36 0.35
N TYR A 59 -6.17 -2.09 0.91
CA TYR A 59 -5.86 -2.04 2.34
C TYR A 59 -5.28 -0.69 2.77
N ILE A 60 -4.30 -0.16 2.03
CA ILE A 60 -3.57 1.07 2.39
C ILE A 60 -4.44 2.31 2.16
N THR A 61 -5.11 2.40 1.01
CA THR A 61 -5.93 3.57 0.68
C THR A 61 -7.33 3.50 1.28
N ARG A 62 -7.75 2.32 1.77
CA ARG A 62 -9.13 2.03 2.22
C ARG A 62 -10.18 2.25 1.13
N GLU A 63 -9.76 2.26 -0.14
CA GLU A 63 -10.64 2.44 -1.29
C GLU A 63 -10.91 1.09 -1.97
N PRO A 64 -12.14 0.82 -2.44
CA PRO A 64 -12.49 -0.41 -3.14
C PRO A 64 -12.02 -0.38 -4.60
N VAL A 65 -10.74 -0.17 -4.84
CA VAL A 65 -10.12 -0.12 -6.17
C VAL A 65 -9.55 -1.47 -6.57
N SER A 66 -9.61 -1.78 -7.87
CA SER A 66 -8.95 -2.96 -8.43
C SER A 66 -8.40 -2.64 -9.81
N PHE A 67 -7.24 -3.21 -10.12
CA PHE A 67 -6.50 -2.97 -11.35
C PHE A 67 -6.38 -4.25 -12.17
N ARG A 68 -6.14 -4.08 -13.48
CA ARG A 68 -5.90 -5.17 -14.43
C ARG A 68 -4.41 -5.39 -14.71
N GLY A 69 -3.54 -4.54 -14.18
CA GLY A 69 -2.09 -4.61 -14.36
C GLY A 69 -1.35 -4.20 -13.10
N LYS A 70 -0.22 -4.86 -12.85
CA LYS A 70 0.57 -4.67 -11.62
C LYS A 70 1.19 -3.28 -11.58
N GLU A 71 1.68 -2.81 -12.73
CA GLU A 71 2.22 -1.47 -12.91
C GLU A 71 1.16 -0.40 -12.65
N GLN A 72 -0.10 -0.66 -13.03
CA GLN A 72 -1.19 0.28 -12.77
C GLN A 72 -1.44 0.42 -11.27
N ALA A 73 -1.50 -0.71 -10.55
CA ALA A 73 -1.67 -0.72 -9.10
C ALA A 73 -0.50 -0.04 -8.37
N ALA A 74 0.75 -0.40 -8.71
CA ALA A 74 1.93 0.21 -8.13
C ALA A 74 1.99 1.73 -8.39
N ARG A 75 1.69 2.14 -9.62
CA ARG A 75 1.67 3.56 -10.01
C ARG A 75 0.53 4.33 -9.35
N TYR A 76 -0.61 3.70 -9.10
CA TYR A 76 -1.68 4.31 -8.32
C TYR A 76 -1.20 4.59 -6.89
N LEU A 77 -0.58 3.60 -6.22
CA LEU A 77 -0.05 3.77 -4.86
C LEU A 77 1.04 4.86 -4.78
N LEU A 78 1.94 4.92 -5.78
CA LEU A 78 2.99 5.94 -5.90
C LEU A 78 2.47 7.36 -6.06
N ASN A 79 1.31 7.52 -6.68
CA ASN A 79 0.70 8.83 -6.92
C ASN A 79 -0.47 9.11 -5.99
N TYR A 80 -0.77 8.18 -5.07
CA TYR A 80 -1.85 8.35 -4.11
C TYR A 80 -1.57 9.58 -3.25
N LYS A 81 -2.56 10.45 -3.21
CA LYS A 81 -2.59 11.59 -2.31
C LYS A 81 -3.88 11.44 -1.55
N GLU A 82 -3.78 11.35 -0.24
CA GLU A 82 -4.97 11.41 0.59
C GLU A 82 -5.63 12.77 0.38
N ASN A 83 -6.72 12.81 -0.40
CA ASN A 83 -7.56 13.99 -0.48
C ASN A 83 -8.37 14.03 0.82
N ARG A 84 -8.03 14.95 1.72
CA ARG A 84 -8.98 15.38 2.75
C ARG A 84 -10.15 16.08 2.07
N GLU A 85 -11.18 15.32 1.74
CA GLU A 85 -12.53 15.85 1.92
C GLU A 85 -13.04 15.31 3.26
N GLU A 86 -13.07 16.22 4.23
CA GLU A 86 -13.60 16.04 5.56
C GLU A 86 -14.97 15.38 5.54
N ILE A 87 -15.10 14.18 6.12
CA ILE A 87 -16.33 13.86 6.83
C ILE A 87 -16.23 14.54 8.20
N MET A 88 -16.53 15.84 8.22
CA MET A 88 -17.04 16.56 9.39
C MET A 88 -18.43 17.16 9.11
N ALA A 89 -19.24 16.47 8.31
CA ALA A 89 -20.69 16.64 8.20
C ALA A 89 -21.28 15.22 8.15
N GLU A 90 -22.06 14.70 9.08
CA GLU A 90 -23.07 15.29 9.97
C GLU A 90 -23.08 14.55 11.32
N VAL A 91 -22.40 15.06 12.34
CA VAL A 91 -22.87 14.90 13.73
C VAL A 91 -22.60 16.21 14.46
N LYS A 92 -23.33 17.26 14.06
CA LYS A 92 -23.50 18.45 14.89
C LYS A 92 -24.96 18.54 15.31
N ALA A 93 -25.14 18.30 16.62
CA ALA A 93 -26.16 18.80 17.54
C ALA A 93 -27.64 18.52 17.22
#